data_AF-A0A6I3ST86-F1
#
_entry.id   AF-A0A6I3ST86-F1
#
_cell.length_a   1.000
_cell.length_b   1.000
_cell.length_c   1.000
_cell.angle_alpha   90.00
_cell.angle_beta   90.00
_cell.angle_gamma   90.00
#
_symmetry.space_group_name_H-M   'P 1'
#
loop_
_entity.id
_entity.type
_entity.pdbx_description
1 polymer ?
#
loop_
_entity_poly.entity_id
_entity_poly.type
_entity_poly.pdbx_seq_one_letter_code
_entity_poly.pdbx_strand_id
1 'polypeptide(L)'
;MKPLILPLRRLLTGCAPLLLCLAAWDAHAAGRSCAAELGPRGAAVLVQQCLKVSPATRPPCNAANSCQMIESEILRGCALVGSDAAPFCDAPARPGVVTGTLVGGGGTDDLQLVVRRDDGSRVSLYCKADGCDDWFEMTDEGESQQLKRAWTGKRVSITVRVRRNDGVIAGPGDDELVPLAVKVTFLK
;
A
#
# COMPACT_ATOMS: atom_id res chain seq x y z
N MET A 1 -28.45 -25.71 60.44
CA MET A 1 -29.94 -25.67 60.45
C MET A 1 -30.37 -24.32 61.00
N LYS A 2 -31.00 -23.48 60.15
CA LYS A 2 -31.86 -22.26 60.31
C LYS A 2 -31.66 -21.28 61.50
N PRO A 3 -32.06 -19.98 61.40
CA PRO A 3 -32.47 -19.18 60.23
C PRO A 3 -32.03 -17.68 60.25
N LEU A 4 -32.45 -16.96 59.19
CA LEU A 4 -32.93 -15.57 59.10
C LEU A 4 -32.10 -14.42 59.70
N ILE A 5 -31.88 -13.37 58.90
CA ILE A 5 -32.40 -11.99 59.10
C ILE A 5 -31.87 -11.09 57.94
N LEU A 6 -32.78 -10.46 57.21
CA LEU A 6 -32.51 -9.27 56.38
C LEU A 6 -32.63 -8.04 57.31
N PRO A 7 -31.90 -6.93 57.08
CA PRO A 7 -32.57 -5.88 56.31
C PRO A 7 -31.68 -4.97 55.45
N LEU A 8 -32.35 -4.55 54.38
CA LEU A 8 -32.26 -3.34 53.57
C LEU A 8 -31.71 -2.06 54.25
N ARG A 9 -30.99 -1.27 53.43
CA ARG A 9 -30.71 0.19 53.46
C ARG A 9 -29.63 0.73 54.41
N ARG A 10 -28.55 1.24 53.78
CA ARG A 10 -28.00 2.56 54.12
C ARG A 10 -27.84 3.39 52.85
N LEU A 11 -28.38 4.60 52.92
CA LEU A 11 -28.37 5.64 51.92
C LEU A 11 -27.00 6.35 51.88
N LEU A 12 -26.69 6.90 50.69
CA LEU A 12 -26.03 8.18 50.42
C LEU A 12 -24.65 8.43 51.05
N THR A 13 -23.62 8.70 50.23
CA THR A 13 -22.81 9.94 50.18
C THR A 13 -21.40 9.71 49.59
N GLY A 14 -20.91 10.68 48.78
CA GLY A 14 -19.52 10.83 48.30
C GLY A 14 -19.35 10.42 46.84
N CYS A 15 -19.42 11.30 45.82
CA CYS A 15 -18.61 12.49 45.54
C CYS A 15 -17.11 12.20 45.30
N ALA A 16 -16.78 12.02 44.01
CA ALA A 16 -15.52 12.34 43.31
C ALA A 16 -14.22 11.52 43.60
N PRO A 17 -13.27 11.40 42.64
CA PRO A 17 -13.26 11.87 41.26
C PRO A 17 -12.98 10.78 40.20
N LEU A 18 -13.69 10.92 39.09
CA LEU A 18 -13.36 10.36 37.79
C LEU A 18 -12.16 11.15 37.22
N LEU A 19 -10.93 10.81 37.58
CA LEU A 19 -9.73 11.43 37.00
C LEU A 19 -8.49 10.55 37.25
N LEU A 20 -8.11 9.77 36.24
CA LEU A 20 -6.75 9.60 35.68
C LEU A 20 -6.69 8.27 34.91
N CYS A 21 -7.10 8.32 33.64
CA CYS A 21 -6.53 7.45 32.62
C CYS A 21 -6.53 8.23 31.30
N LEU A 22 -5.84 9.37 31.31
CA LEU A 22 -5.42 10.04 30.07
C LEU A 22 -3.94 9.77 29.88
N ALA A 23 -3.60 9.53 28.61
CA ALA A 23 -2.28 9.24 28.07
C ALA A 23 -1.82 7.77 28.14
N ALA A 24 -2.54 6.88 27.43
CA ALA A 24 -1.78 6.06 26.49
C ALA A 24 -1.39 7.02 25.36
N TRP A 25 -0.14 7.47 25.40
CA TRP A 25 0.43 8.34 24.39
C TRP A 25 0.11 7.80 23.00
N ASP A 26 -0.31 8.69 22.12
CA ASP A 26 -0.26 8.46 20.69
C ASP A 26 1.18 8.09 20.34
N ALA A 27 1.47 6.80 20.32
CA ALA A 27 2.52 6.26 19.48
C ALA A 27 2.04 6.55 18.06
N HIS A 28 2.27 7.79 17.59
CA HIS A 28 2.42 8.05 16.17
C HIS A 28 3.37 6.96 15.71
N ALA A 29 2.83 6.01 14.96
CA ALA A 29 3.57 4.85 14.52
C ALA A 29 4.80 5.39 13.79
N ALA A 30 5.94 5.41 14.48
CA ALA A 30 7.23 5.42 13.83
C ALA A 30 7.23 4.11 13.07
N GLY A 31 6.72 4.16 11.84
CA GLY A 31 6.60 3.01 10.97
C GLY A 31 7.95 2.31 10.97
N ARG A 32 7.94 0.98 11.02
CA ARG A 32 9.18 0.18 11.01
C ARG A 32 10.11 0.75 9.96
N SER A 33 11.39 0.88 10.29
CA SER A 33 12.38 1.39 9.34
C SER A 33 12.34 0.52 8.08
N CYS A 34 12.65 1.12 6.94
CA CYS A 34 12.58 0.38 5.69
C CYS A 34 13.55 -0.80 5.67
N ALA A 35 14.70 -0.66 6.34
CA ALA A 35 15.62 -1.77 6.58
C ALA A 35 14.99 -2.90 7.42
N ALA A 36 14.11 -2.59 8.38
CA ALA A 36 13.40 -3.60 9.16
C ALA A 36 12.23 -4.24 8.39
N GLU A 37 11.64 -3.52 7.44
CA GLU A 37 10.52 -4.00 6.62
C GLU A 37 10.99 -4.88 5.43
N LEU A 38 11.99 -4.42 4.67
CA LEU A 38 12.47 -5.08 3.45
C LEU A 38 13.83 -5.78 3.60
N GLY A 39 14.48 -5.62 4.74
CA GLY A 39 15.88 -6.00 4.90
C GLY A 39 16.86 -4.98 4.27
N PRO A 40 18.17 -5.11 4.55
CA PRO A 40 19.17 -4.10 4.16
C PRO A 40 19.27 -3.90 2.65
N ARG A 41 19.17 -4.98 1.86
CA ARG A 41 19.30 -4.93 0.40
C ARG A 41 18.12 -4.22 -0.26
N GLY A 42 16.89 -4.60 0.08
CA GLY A 42 15.69 -3.96 -0.47
C GLY A 42 15.59 -2.48 -0.08
N ALA A 43 15.89 -2.15 1.18
CA ALA A 43 15.93 -0.77 1.62
C ALA A 43 17.00 0.06 0.90
N ALA A 44 18.18 -0.51 0.64
CA ALA A 44 19.23 0.17 -0.13
C ALA A 44 18.78 0.47 -1.58
N VAL A 45 18.06 -0.46 -2.23
CA VAL A 45 17.51 -0.23 -3.57
C VAL A 45 16.54 0.95 -3.57
N LEU A 46 15.60 1.00 -2.63
CA LEU A 46 14.66 2.12 -2.53
C LEU A 46 15.37 3.45 -2.24
N VAL A 47 16.36 3.47 -1.36
CA VAL A 47 17.16 4.68 -1.10
C VAL A 47 17.85 5.19 -2.37
N GLN A 48 18.46 4.30 -3.15
CA GLN A 48 19.11 4.69 -4.40
C GLN A 48 18.13 5.22 -5.45
N GLN A 49 16.96 4.60 -5.57
CA GLN A 49 15.90 5.08 -6.45
C GLN A 49 15.42 6.47 -6.03
N CYS A 50 15.16 6.66 -4.74
CA CYS A 50 14.71 7.92 -4.15
C CYS A 50 15.71 9.06 -4.42
N LEU A 51 17.01 8.81 -4.20
CA LEU A 51 18.06 9.80 -4.46
C LEU A 51 18.16 10.18 -5.94
N LYS A 52 17.80 9.27 -6.86
CA LYS A 52 17.87 9.53 -8.30
C LYS A 52 16.76 10.46 -8.79
N VAL A 53 15.59 10.43 -8.18
CA VAL A 53 14.41 11.19 -8.64
C VAL A 53 14.02 12.33 -7.71
N SER A 54 14.57 12.38 -6.50
CA SER A 54 14.27 13.47 -5.58
C SER A 54 15.04 14.74 -5.96
N PRO A 55 14.35 15.87 -6.22
CA PRO A 55 15.00 17.16 -6.42
C PRO A 55 15.40 17.85 -5.11
N ALA A 56 15.07 17.28 -3.94
CA ALA A 56 15.28 17.94 -2.65
C ALA A 56 16.75 17.86 -2.22
N THR A 57 17.26 18.91 -1.59
CA THR A 57 18.64 18.95 -1.06
C THR A 57 18.82 18.12 0.20
N ARG A 58 17.72 17.78 0.89
CA ARG A 58 17.67 16.93 2.09
C ARG A 58 16.43 16.02 2.03
N PRO A 59 16.41 15.04 1.12
CA PRO A 59 15.24 14.20 0.93
C PRO A 59 15.12 13.15 2.04
N PRO A 60 13.93 12.55 2.25
CA PRO A 60 13.73 11.47 3.21
C PRO A 60 14.31 10.12 2.74
N CYS A 61 15.25 10.11 1.78
CA CYS A 61 15.88 8.91 1.21
C CYS A 61 16.88 8.27 2.18
N ASN A 62 16.38 7.66 3.25
CA ASN A 62 17.20 7.02 4.27
C ASN A 62 16.54 5.72 4.74
N ALA A 63 17.29 4.62 4.77
CA ALA A 63 16.77 3.29 5.15
C ALA A 63 16.25 3.21 6.60
N ALA A 64 16.58 4.19 7.46
CA ALA A 64 16.01 4.35 8.79
C ALA A 64 14.58 4.90 8.77
N ASN A 65 14.18 5.62 7.72
CA ASN A 65 12.81 6.06 7.52
C ASN A 65 11.92 4.90 7.07
N SER A 66 10.60 5.04 7.16
CA SER A 66 9.65 4.02 6.70
C SER A 66 9.72 3.84 5.18
N CYS A 67 9.48 2.62 4.68
CA CYS A 67 9.46 2.40 3.23
C CYS A 67 8.39 3.26 2.55
N GLN A 68 7.23 3.45 3.20
CA GLN A 68 6.18 4.33 2.72
C GLN A 68 6.69 5.76 2.45
N MET A 69 7.48 6.33 3.37
CA MET A 69 8.01 7.69 3.20
C MET A 69 8.99 7.78 2.03
N ILE A 70 9.89 6.80 1.90
CA ILE A 70 10.85 6.73 0.79
C ILE A 70 10.11 6.55 -0.54
N GLU A 71 9.08 5.71 -0.58
CA GLU A 71 8.27 5.44 -1.77
C GLU A 71 7.41 6.60 -2.20
N SER A 72 6.82 7.34 -1.26
CA SER A 72 6.10 8.58 -1.57
C SER A 72 7.02 9.60 -2.22
N GLU A 73 8.28 9.70 -1.77
CA GLU A 73 9.26 10.59 -2.38
C GLU A 73 9.71 10.11 -3.76
N ILE A 74 9.86 8.79 -3.97
CA ILE A 74 10.12 8.21 -5.29
C ILE A 74 8.98 8.55 -6.25
N LEU A 75 7.72 8.30 -5.86
CA LEU A 75 6.54 8.57 -6.68
C LEU A 75 6.45 10.06 -7.05
N ARG A 76 6.61 10.93 -6.05
CA ARG A 76 6.61 12.38 -6.25
C ARG A 76 7.74 12.80 -7.20
N GLY A 77 8.95 12.26 -7.02
CA GLY A 77 10.10 12.55 -7.87
C GLY A 77 9.90 12.05 -9.31
N CYS A 78 9.37 10.83 -9.48
CA CYS A 78 9.04 10.24 -10.76
C CYS A 78 8.04 11.09 -11.55
N ALA A 79 7.02 11.65 -10.89
CA ALA A 79 6.08 12.58 -11.52
C ALA A 79 6.74 13.90 -11.98
N LEU A 80 7.85 14.32 -11.37
CA LEU A 80 8.56 15.55 -11.73
C LEU A 80 9.54 15.37 -12.89
N VAL A 81 10.16 14.19 -13.02
CA VAL A 81 11.14 13.91 -14.08
C VAL A 81 10.49 13.57 -15.42
N GLY A 82 9.18 13.28 -15.46
CA GLY A 82 8.40 13.14 -16.69
C GLY A 82 8.98 12.10 -17.66
N SER A 83 9.25 12.51 -18.91
CA SER A 83 9.76 11.63 -19.97
C SER A 83 11.16 11.08 -19.73
N ASP A 84 11.95 11.67 -18.82
CA ASP A 84 13.27 11.20 -18.43
C ASP A 84 13.23 10.25 -17.21
N ALA A 85 12.02 9.81 -16.85
CA ALA A 85 11.81 8.90 -15.73
C ALA A 85 12.65 7.63 -15.87
N ALA A 86 13.33 7.28 -14.78
CA ALA A 86 14.07 6.04 -14.70
C ALA A 86 13.12 4.83 -14.86
N PRO A 87 13.59 3.66 -15.35
CA PRO A 87 12.72 2.50 -15.57
C PRO A 87 11.93 2.02 -14.34
N PHE A 88 12.30 2.41 -13.12
CA PHE A 88 11.56 2.05 -11.90
C PHE A 88 10.36 2.96 -11.61
N CYS A 89 10.19 4.05 -12.35
CA CYS A 89 9.16 5.04 -12.08
C CYS A 89 7.75 4.62 -12.47
N ASP A 90 7.60 3.61 -13.33
CA ASP A 90 6.37 2.81 -13.51
C ASP A 90 6.65 1.75 -14.59
N ALA A 91 7.26 0.64 -14.18
CA ALA A 91 7.54 -0.46 -15.11
C ALA A 91 6.29 -1.36 -15.26
N PRO A 92 5.82 -1.63 -16.48
CA PRO A 92 4.83 -2.68 -16.69
C PRO A 92 5.42 -4.05 -16.27
N ALA A 93 4.58 -4.90 -15.67
CA ALA A 93 4.99 -6.24 -15.28
C ALA A 93 5.36 -7.10 -16.50
N ARG A 94 6.35 -7.99 -16.32
CA ARG A 94 6.74 -9.00 -17.32
C ARG A 94 5.84 -10.24 -17.19
N PRO A 95 5.66 -11.04 -18.26
CA PRO A 95 4.91 -12.28 -18.16
C PRO A 95 5.59 -13.25 -17.18
N GLY A 96 4.80 -14.04 -16.45
CA GLY A 96 5.30 -14.98 -15.45
C GLY A 96 4.62 -14.80 -14.09
N VAL A 97 5.37 -15.01 -13.01
CA VAL A 97 4.87 -14.81 -11.64
C VAL A 97 5.55 -13.60 -11.02
N VAL A 98 4.75 -12.69 -10.49
CA VAL A 98 5.21 -11.57 -9.68
C VAL A 98 4.85 -11.85 -8.22
N THR A 99 5.86 -11.89 -7.36
CA THR A 99 5.68 -11.99 -5.91
C THR A 99 6.12 -10.69 -5.25
N GLY A 100 5.36 -10.23 -4.27
CA GLY A 100 5.66 -8.99 -3.57
C GLY A 100 4.52 -8.53 -2.69
N THR A 101 4.50 -7.23 -2.42
CA THR A 101 3.49 -6.56 -1.60
C THR A 101 2.64 -5.63 -2.46
N LEU A 102 1.31 -5.68 -2.31
CA LEU A 102 0.44 -4.66 -2.87
C LEU A 102 0.71 -3.32 -2.19
N VAL A 103 1.17 -2.34 -2.95
CA VAL A 103 1.49 -1.00 -2.43
C VAL A 103 0.56 0.09 -2.96
N GLY A 104 -0.29 -0.26 -3.92
CA GLY A 104 -1.29 0.64 -4.46
C GLY A 104 -1.94 0.06 -5.70
N GLY A 105 -2.60 0.93 -6.44
CA GLY A 105 -3.39 0.57 -7.61
C GLY A 105 -4.55 1.55 -7.77
N GLY A 106 -5.17 1.51 -8.93
CA GLY A 106 -6.31 2.36 -9.25
C GLY A 106 -6.49 2.53 -10.74
N GLY A 107 -7.39 3.44 -11.09
CA GLY A 107 -7.70 3.83 -12.46
C GLY A 107 -9.11 4.39 -12.59
N THR A 108 -9.43 4.93 -13.76
CA THR A 108 -10.77 5.46 -14.07
C THR A 108 -11.58 4.40 -14.82
N ASP A 109 -11.12 3.99 -16.00
CA ASP A 109 -11.81 3.01 -16.84
C ASP A 109 -11.35 1.57 -16.56
N ASP A 110 -10.05 1.38 -16.35
CA ASP A 110 -9.44 0.09 -16.03
C ASP A 110 -8.59 0.20 -14.78
N LEU A 111 -8.65 -0.83 -13.95
CA LEU A 111 -7.98 -0.89 -12.66
C LEU A 111 -6.62 -1.55 -12.81
N GLN A 112 -5.59 -0.92 -12.24
CA GLN A 112 -4.25 -1.48 -12.14
C GLN A 112 -3.91 -1.82 -10.69
N LEU A 113 -3.10 -2.86 -10.52
CA LEU A 113 -2.39 -3.15 -9.26
C LEU A 113 -0.96 -2.63 -9.37
N VAL A 114 -0.43 -2.15 -8.25
CA VAL A 114 1.00 -1.84 -8.12
C VAL A 114 1.61 -2.75 -7.07
N VAL A 115 2.56 -3.57 -7.51
CA VAL A 115 3.28 -4.53 -6.66
C VAL A 115 4.71 -4.06 -6.46
N ARG A 116 5.13 -3.95 -5.19
CA ARG A 116 6.53 -3.83 -4.83
C ARG A 116 7.12 -5.21 -4.61
N ARG A 117 8.11 -5.59 -5.42
CA ARG A 117 8.85 -6.84 -5.27
C ARG A 117 9.78 -6.79 -4.07
N ASP A 118 10.24 -7.96 -3.64
CA ASP A 118 11.17 -8.08 -2.51
C ASP A 118 12.54 -7.40 -2.76
N ASP A 119 12.89 -7.16 -4.03
CA ASP A 119 14.09 -6.39 -4.42
C ASP A 119 13.88 -4.87 -4.38
N GLY A 120 12.69 -4.39 -4.00
CA GLY A 120 12.32 -2.98 -3.94
C GLY A 120 11.81 -2.41 -5.26
N SER A 121 11.92 -3.13 -6.39
CA SER A 121 11.36 -2.67 -7.67
C SER A 121 9.83 -2.69 -7.64
N ARG A 122 9.21 -1.71 -8.29
CA ARG A 122 7.76 -1.63 -8.48
C ARG A 122 7.39 -2.07 -9.88
N VAL A 123 6.26 -2.75 -9.99
CA VAL A 123 5.62 -3.02 -11.27
C VAL A 123 4.12 -2.77 -11.23
N SER A 124 3.59 -2.28 -12.33
CA SER A 124 2.16 -2.12 -12.58
C SER A 124 1.63 -3.20 -13.51
N LEU A 125 0.36 -3.56 -13.34
CA LEU A 125 -0.35 -4.51 -14.19
C LEU A 125 -1.86 -4.32 -14.05
N TYR A 126 -2.58 -4.48 -15.15
CA TYR A 126 -4.04 -4.39 -15.17
C TYR A 126 -4.68 -5.55 -14.42
N CYS A 127 -5.68 -5.26 -13.61
CA CYS A 127 -6.41 -6.22 -12.80
C CYS A 127 -7.52 -6.86 -13.66
N LYS A 128 -7.31 -8.12 -14.08
CA LYS A 128 -8.32 -8.93 -14.80
C LYS A 128 -8.52 -10.29 -14.14
N ALA A 129 -8.17 -10.40 -12.86
CA ALA A 129 -8.42 -11.58 -12.04
C ALA A 129 -9.81 -11.48 -11.43
N ASP A 130 -10.39 -12.62 -11.08
CA ASP A 130 -11.69 -12.66 -10.39
C ASP A 130 -11.63 -11.89 -9.06
N GLY A 131 -12.64 -11.06 -8.82
CA GLY A 131 -12.77 -10.26 -7.60
C GLY A 131 -11.94 -8.97 -7.57
N CYS A 132 -11.30 -8.58 -8.68
CA CYS A 132 -10.54 -7.34 -8.77
C CYS A 132 -11.38 -6.11 -8.36
N ASP A 133 -12.61 -5.97 -8.86
CA ASP A 133 -13.46 -4.80 -8.60
C ASP A 133 -13.75 -4.60 -7.10
N ASP A 134 -13.83 -5.69 -6.33
CA ASP A 134 -14.04 -5.63 -4.88
C ASP A 134 -12.85 -5.03 -4.12
N TRP A 135 -11.69 -4.92 -4.76
CA TRP A 135 -10.47 -4.42 -4.11
C TRP A 135 -10.29 -2.91 -4.21
N PHE A 136 -11.11 -2.24 -5.01
CA PHE A 136 -11.00 -0.81 -5.24
C PHE A 136 -12.20 -0.07 -4.67
N GLU A 137 -11.96 1.19 -4.31
CA GLU A 137 -12.96 2.14 -3.85
C GLU A 137 -12.81 3.44 -4.63
N MET A 138 -13.91 4.18 -4.79
CA MET A 138 -13.86 5.50 -5.41
C MET A 138 -12.97 6.42 -4.58
N THR A 139 -12.19 7.25 -5.27
CA THR A 139 -11.50 8.36 -4.64
C THR A 139 -12.51 9.43 -4.20
N ASP A 140 -12.09 10.33 -3.30
CA ASP A 140 -12.94 11.41 -2.79
C ASP A 140 -13.39 12.38 -3.91
N GLU A 141 -12.67 12.41 -5.03
CA GLU A 141 -13.00 13.22 -6.22
C GLU A 141 -14.01 12.54 -7.15
N GLY A 142 -14.27 11.24 -6.98
CA GLY A 142 -15.33 10.50 -7.68
C GLY A 142 -15.08 10.18 -9.16
N GLU A 143 -13.97 10.62 -9.74
CA GLU A 143 -13.61 10.36 -11.15
C GLU A 143 -12.63 9.19 -11.32
N SER A 144 -12.10 8.67 -10.23
CA SER A 144 -11.11 7.59 -10.23
C SER A 144 -11.34 6.64 -9.07
N GLN A 145 -10.77 5.44 -9.18
CA GLN A 145 -10.75 4.43 -8.13
C GLN A 145 -9.32 4.22 -7.62
N GLN A 146 -9.20 3.83 -6.36
CA GLN A 146 -7.95 3.50 -5.70
C GLN A 146 -8.05 2.16 -4.97
N LEU A 147 -6.92 1.47 -4.79
CA LEU A 147 -6.87 0.23 -4.03
C LEU A 147 -7.25 0.50 -2.56
N LYS A 148 -8.23 -0.25 -2.04
CA LYS A 148 -8.66 -0.13 -0.63
C LYS A 148 -7.50 -0.40 0.31
N ARG A 149 -7.45 0.36 1.41
CA ARG A 149 -6.44 0.21 2.47
C ARG A 149 -6.36 -1.21 3.06
N ALA A 150 -7.45 -1.98 3.01
CA ALA A 150 -7.48 -3.38 3.47
C ALA A 150 -6.54 -4.31 2.68
N TRP A 151 -6.22 -3.96 1.43
CA TRP A 151 -5.35 -4.74 0.54
C TRP A 151 -3.92 -4.20 0.48
N THR A 152 -3.73 -2.91 0.76
CA THR A 152 -2.39 -2.32 0.88
C THR A 152 -1.58 -3.01 1.97
N GLY A 153 -0.35 -3.38 1.65
CA GLY A 153 0.56 -4.11 2.53
C GLY A 153 0.37 -5.63 2.52
N LYS A 154 -0.64 -6.17 1.82
CA LYS A 154 -0.80 -7.63 1.69
C LYS A 154 0.25 -8.22 0.75
N ARG A 155 0.85 -9.34 1.16
CA ARG A 155 1.72 -10.12 0.28
C ARG A 155 0.89 -10.89 -0.73
N VAL A 156 1.37 -10.92 -1.96
CA VAL A 156 0.69 -11.55 -3.09
C VAL A 156 1.67 -12.32 -3.97
N SER A 157 1.14 -13.35 -4.62
CA SER A 157 1.72 -13.99 -5.80
C SER A 157 0.73 -13.84 -6.94
N ILE A 158 1.14 -13.14 -7.99
CA ILE A 158 0.29 -12.79 -9.14
C ILE A 158 0.81 -13.50 -10.39
N THR A 159 -0.08 -14.21 -11.09
CA THR A 159 0.20 -14.72 -12.42
C THR A 159 -0.08 -13.62 -13.44
N VAL A 160 0.95 -13.26 -14.21
CA VAL A 160 0.91 -12.23 -15.23
C VAL A 160 0.90 -12.87 -16.62
N ARG A 161 -0.04 -12.42 -17.45
CA ARG A 161 -0.07 -12.70 -18.89
C ARG A 161 0.09 -11.38 -19.63
N VAL A 162 1.00 -11.35 -20.59
CA VAL A 162 1.16 -10.20 -21.49
C VAL A 162 0.58 -10.58 -22.84
N ARG A 163 -0.26 -9.72 -23.41
CA ARG A 163 -0.88 -9.89 -24.72
C ARG A 163 -1.04 -8.53 -25.42
N ARG A 164 -1.30 -8.55 -26.72
CA ARG A 164 -1.81 -7.34 -27.40
C ARG A 164 -3.13 -6.91 -26.76
N ASN A 165 -3.31 -5.60 -26.64
CA ASN A 165 -4.47 -5.01 -26.01
C ASN A 165 -5.75 -5.46 -26.72
N ASP A 166 -5.84 -5.27 -28.03
CA ASP A 166 -6.97 -5.72 -28.86
C ASP A 166 -8.33 -5.36 -28.21
N GLY A 167 -8.46 -4.11 -27.77
CA GLY A 167 -9.64 -3.59 -27.06
C GLY A 167 -9.92 -4.10 -25.64
N VAL A 168 -9.01 -4.83 -24.99
CA VAL A 168 -9.23 -5.37 -23.63
C VAL A 168 -9.16 -4.31 -22.53
N ILE A 169 -8.31 -3.31 -22.72
CA ILE A 169 -8.04 -2.19 -21.83
C ILE A 169 -8.33 -0.90 -22.59
N ALA A 170 -9.08 0.02 -21.97
CA ALA A 170 -9.31 1.36 -22.45
C ALA A 170 -8.04 2.22 -22.33
N GLY A 171 -7.71 2.96 -23.39
CA GLY A 171 -6.56 3.87 -23.43
C GLY A 171 -5.41 3.38 -24.32
N PRO A 172 -4.72 2.27 -24.00
CA PRO A 172 -3.66 1.70 -24.82
C PRO A 172 -4.10 1.37 -26.26
N GLY A 173 -3.18 1.47 -27.21
CA GLY A 173 -3.44 1.08 -28.61
C GLY A 173 -3.66 -0.43 -28.75
N ASP A 174 -4.36 -0.87 -29.81
CA ASP A 174 -4.71 -2.29 -29.98
C ASP A 174 -3.50 -3.22 -30.08
N ASP A 175 -2.39 -2.74 -30.65
CA ASP A 175 -1.15 -3.49 -30.79
C ASP A 175 -0.23 -3.42 -29.55
N GLU A 176 -0.55 -2.54 -28.59
CA GLU A 176 0.22 -2.36 -27.36
C GLU A 176 0.19 -3.62 -26.49
N LEU A 177 1.33 -3.96 -25.90
CA LEU A 177 1.43 -5.12 -25.02
C LEU A 177 1.01 -4.78 -23.59
N VAL A 178 -0.13 -5.31 -23.17
CA VAL A 178 -0.70 -5.06 -21.84
C VAL A 178 -0.43 -6.22 -20.88
N PRO A 179 0.16 -5.96 -19.69
CA PRO A 179 0.31 -6.96 -18.64
C PRO A 179 -0.97 -7.08 -17.82
N LEU A 180 -1.53 -8.29 -17.80
CA LEU A 180 -2.76 -8.62 -17.08
C LEU A 180 -2.47 -9.53 -15.90
N ALA A 181 -2.88 -9.12 -14.70
CA ALA A 181 -3.04 -9.99 -13.55
C ALA A 181 -4.24 -10.92 -13.81
N VAL A 182 -3.97 -12.16 -14.23
CA VAL A 182 -5.03 -13.15 -14.53
C VAL A 182 -5.36 -14.04 -13.34
N LYS A 183 -4.49 -14.05 -12.32
CA LYS A 183 -4.73 -14.73 -11.05
C LYS A 183 -3.93 -14.06 -9.95
N VAL A 184 -4.58 -13.75 -8.84
CA VAL A 184 -3.94 -13.22 -7.63
C VAL A 184 -4.13 -14.20 -6.49
N THR A 185 -3.05 -14.47 -5.76
CA THR A 185 -3.09 -15.29 -4.54
C THR A 185 -2.50 -14.50 -3.40
N PHE A 186 -3.30 -14.26 -2.36
CA PHE A 186 -2.83 -13.63 -1.13
C PHE A 186 -2.00 -14.63 -0.33
N LEU A 187 -0.79 -14.22 0.02
CA LEU A 187 0.15 -15.01 0.81
C LEU A 187 -0.08 -14.70 2.30
N LYS A 188 0.12 -15.72 3.13
CA LYS A 188 0.05 -15.61 4.59
C LYS A 188 1.32 -15.00 5.15
#